data_AF-A0A920P9X1-F1
#
_entry.id   AF-A0A920P9X1-F1
#
_cell.length_a   1.000
_cell.length_b   1.000
_cell.length_c   1.000
_cell.angle_alpha   90.00
_cell.angle_beta   90.00
_cell.angle_gamma   90.00
#
_symmetry.space_group_name_H-M   'P 1'
#
loop_
_entity.id
_entity.type
_entity.pdbx_description
1 polymer ?
#
loop_
_entity_poly.entity_id
_entity_poly.type
_entity_poly.pdbx_seq_one_letter_code
_entity_poly.pdbx_strand_id
1 'polypeptide(L)'
;MTRIGAGFGSAAQHSESFYSIFSHIPGLKGVVPSDPYTAKGLLTAAIRDDDPVVYFEHKGLYLNKGAVPEESYVIPLGKARTVKPGKDITLVGISRMTWVCTEAAEELQKEV
;
A
#
# COMPACT_ATOMS: atom_id res chain seq x y z
N MET A 1 3.52 16.48 0.05
CA MET A 1 3.00 16.02 1.36
C MET A 1 2.16 14.75 1.14
N THR A 2 2.80 13.65 0.71
CA THR A 2 2.14 12.35 0.47
C THR A 2 2.76 11.21 1.29
N ARG A 3 3.74 11.54 2.14
CA ARG A 3 4.26 10.64 3.16
C ARG A 3 3.21 10.44 4.24
N ILE A 4 2.79 9.21 4.44
CA ILE A 4 1.77 8.82 5.42
C ILE A 4 2.37 7.93 6.52
N GLY A 5 1.58 7.73 7.57
CA GLY A 5 1.84 6.74 8.61
C GLY A 5 2.46 7.32 9.87
N ALA A 6 2.20 6.69 11.02
CA ALA A 6 2.64 7.12 12.35
C ALA A 6 3.78 6.22 12.90
N GLY A 7 4.19 6.44 14.16
CA GLY A 7 5.10 5.53 14.88
C GLY A 7 6.56 5.97 15.03
N PHE A 8 6.89 7.21 14.64
CA PHE A 8 8.27 7.73 14.60
C PHE A 8 8.48 8.97 15.47
N GLY A 9 7.57 9.26 16.41
CA GLY A 9 7.64 10.46 17.25
C GLY A 9 7.62 11.78 16.47
N SER A 10 7.05 11.80 15.26
CA SER A 10 7.18 12.91 14.31
C SER A 10 6.12 14.02 14.49
N ALA A 11 5.51 14.15 15.66
CA ALA A 11 4.42 15.10 15.93
C ALA A 11 3.19 14.96 15.00
N ALA A 12 2.29 15.94 15.07
CA ALA A 12 0.96 15.90 14.48
C ALA A 12 0.95 15.96 12.94
N GLN A 13 1.89 16.71 12.34
CA GLN A 13 1.90 17.05 10.90
C GLN A 13 2.68 16.08 10.00
N HIS A 14 3.12 14.95 10.56
CA HIS A 14 3.92 13.97 9.83
C HIS A 14 3.37 12.55 9.93
N SER A 15 2.23 12.34 10.58
CA SER A 15 1.73 11.02 10.98
C SER A 15 0.39 10.64 10.37
N GLU A 16 -0.09 11.46 9.43
CA GLU A 16 -1.43 11.37 8.88
C GLU A 16 -1.57 10.29 7.81
N SER A 17 -2.81 10.04 7.41
CA SER A 17 -3.17 9.15 6.31
C SER A 17 -4.27 9.82 5.49
N PHE A 18 -3.86 10.59 4.48
CA PHE A 18 -4.77 11.47 3.74
C PHE A 18 -5.51 10.79 2.60
N TYR A 19 -5.22 9.53 2.26
CA TYR A 19 -5.81 8.85 1.11
C TYR A 19 -7.35 8.82 1.17
N SER A 20 -7.96 8.83 2.35
CA SER A 20 -9.42 8.99 2.50
C SER A 20 -9.91 10.30 1.90
N ILE A 21 -9.31 11.44 2.26
CA ILE A 21 -9.72 12.78 1.78
C ILE A 21 -9.64 12.85 0.25
N PHE A 22 -8.51 12.41 -0.33
CA PHE A 22 -8.33 12.43 -1.78
C PHE A 22 -9.28 11.48 -2.52
N SER A 23 -9.67 10.36 -1.89
CA SER A 23 -10.64 9.42 -2.49
C SER A 23 -12.05 10.01 -2.65
N HIS A 24 -12.36 11.11 -1.93
CA HIS A 24 -13.64 11.81 -2.07
C HIS A 24 -13.63 12.90 -3.16
N ILE A 25 -12.52 13.07 -3.88
CA ILE A 25 -12.40 14.04 -4.97
C ILE A 25 -12.52 13.30 -6.32
N PRO A 26 -13.64 13.46 -7.05
CA PRO A 26 -13.80 12.84 -8.36
C PRO A 26 -12.71 13.26 -9.34
N GLY A 27 -12.28 12.33 -10.19
CA GLY A 27 -11.21 12.55 -11.17
C GLY A 27 -9.80 12.33 -10.63
N LEU A 28 -9.61 12.10 -9.32
CA LEU A 28 -8.33 11.68 -8.77
C LEU A 28 -8.28 10.16 -8.58
N LYS A 29 -7.15 9.55 -8.96
CA LYS A 29 -6.81 8.17 -8.59
C LYS A 29 -5.87 8.20 -7.39
N GLY A 30 -6.07 7.31 -6.41
CA GLY A 30 -5.19 7.17 -5.26
C GLY A 30 -4.54 5.79 -5.23
N VAL A 31 -3.22 5.73 -4.99
CA VAL A 31 -2.49 4.45 -4.84
C VAL A 31 -1.64 4.46 -3.58
N VAL A 32 -1.60 3.31 -2.89
CA VAL A 32 -0.92 3.17 -1.59
C VAL A 32 -0.14 1.85 -1.57
N PRO A 33 1.14 1.83 -2.03
CA PRO A 33 1.97 0.63 -2.04
C PRO A 33 2.20 0.05 -0.64
N SER A 34 2.45 -1.26 -0.60
CA SER A 34 2.70 -2.02 0.64
C SER A 34 4.10 -2.64 0.71
N ASP A 35 4.81 -2.81 -0.39
CA ASP A 35 6.15 -3.43 -0.44
C ASP A 35 6.97 -2.92 -1.65
N PRO A 36 8.27 -3.24 -1.75
CA PRO A 36 9.11 -2.75 -2.85
C PRO A 36 8.62 -3.13 -4.26
N TYR A 37 8.03 -4.32 -4.45
CA TYR A 37 7.48 -4.75 -5.73
C TYR A 37 6.27 -3.89 -6.12
N THR A 38 5.34 -3.71 -5.18
CA THR A 38 4.17 -2.84 -5.41
C THR A 38 4.56 -1.39 -5.60
N ALA A 39 5.59 -0.91 -4.91
CA ALA A 39 6.07 0.46 -5.05
C ALA A 39 6.56 0.74 -6.47
N LYS A 40 7.48 -0.08 -7.01
CA LYS A 40 7.95 0.10 -8.39
C LYS A 40 6.81 -0.04 -9.39
N GLY A 41 6.00 -1.09 -9.28
CA GLY A 41 4.94 -1.37 -10.24
C GLY A 41 3.84 -0.30 -10.28
N LEU A 42 3.39 0.16 -9.11
CA LEU A 42 2.34 1.19 -9.00
C LEU A 42 2.87 2.58 -9.36
N LEU A 43 4.11 2.92 -9.01
CA LEU A 43 4.69 4.20 -9.41
C LEU A 43 4.88 4.27 -10.93
N THR A 44 5.35 3.18 -11.54
CA THR A 44 5.48 3.08 -13.00
C THR A 44 4.11 3.20 -13.68
N ALA A 45 3.07 2.57 -13.13
CA ALA A 45 1.71 2.69 -13.63
C ALA A 45 1.17 4.12 -13.46
N ALA A 46 1.38 4.75 -12.31
CA ALA A 46 0.93 6.11 -12.01
C ALA A 46 1.56 7.17 -12.94
N ILE A 47 2.85 7.02 -13.27
CA ILE A 47 3.55 7.92 -14.21
C ILE A 47 3.02 7.76 -15.65
N ARG A 48 2.53 6.57 -16.01
CA ARG A 48 2.06 6.26 -17.37
C ARG A 48 0.55 6.45 -17.56
N ASP A 49 -0.19 6.71 -16.50
CA ASP A 49 -1.64 6.90 -16.55
C ASP A 49 -1.96 8.33 -17.00
N ASP A 50 -2.97 8.49 -17.87
CA ASP A 50 -3.37 9.79 -18.41
C ASP A 50 -4.13 10.64 -17.37
N ASP A 51 -4.67 10.03 -16.31
CA ASP A 51 -5.39 10.70 -15.23
C ASP A 51 -4.46 11.06 -14.05
N PRO A 52 -4.77 12.10 -13.27
CA PRO A 52 -3.96 12.47 -12.11
C PRO A 52 -3.99 11.38 -11.01
N VAL A 53 -2.80 10.88 -10.66
CA VAL A 53 -2.60 9.86 -9.62
C VAL A 53 -1.89 10.43 -8.40
N VAL A 54 -2.52 10.32 -7.22
CA VAL A 54 -1.92 10.65 -5.93
C VAL A 54 -1.26 9.40 -5.35
N TYR A 55 0.06 9.45 -5.21
CA TYR A 55 0.89 8.34 -4.74
C TYR A 55 1.24 8.50 -3.26
N PHE A 56 0.70 7.64 -2.39
CA PHE A 56 0.85 7.74 -0.94
C PHE A 56 1.87 6.75 -0.38
N GLU A 57 2.94 7.27 0.22
CA GLU A 57 4.07 6.46 0.68
C GLU A 57 4.08 6.32 2.20
N HIS A 58 3.91 5.09 2.69
CA HIS A 58 3.98 4.87 4.13
C HIS A 58 5.43 4.86 4.62
N LYS A 59 5.79 5.86 5.42
CA LYS A 59 7.16 6.10 5.88
C LYS A 59 7.80 4.91 6.60
N GLY A 60 6.99 4.15 7.34
CA GLY A 60 7.46 2.97 8.05
C GLY A 60 7.77 1.76 7.18
N LEU A 61 7.61 1.84 5.86
CA LEU A 61 7.94 0.76 4.93
C LEU A 61 9.19 1.03 4.11
N TYR A 62 9.82 2.22 4.23
CA TYR A 62 10.96 2.61 3.39
C TYR A 62 12.19 1.71 3.52
N LEU A 63 12.39 1.11 4.69
CA LEU A 63 13.54 0.23 4.93
C LEU A 63 13.23 -1.24 4.62
N ASN A 64 11.98 -1.56 4.23
CA ASN A 64 11.62 -2.93 3.87
C ASN A 64 12.32 -3.31 2.58
N LYS A 65 12.90 -4.52 2.56
CA LYS A 65 13.53 -5.11 1.40
C LYS A 65 12.64 -6.23 0.85
N GLY A 66 12.71 -6.44 -0.46
CA GLY A 66 11.96 -7.47 -1.15
C GLY A 66 12.47 -7.62 -2.58
N ALA A 67 12.10 -8.72 -3.23
CA ALA A 67 12.45 -8.95 -4.62
C ALA A 67 11.76 -7.91 -5.51
N VAL A 68 12.53 -7.22 -6.34
CA VAL A 68 12.05 -6.25 -7.32
C VAL A 68 12.70 -6.61 -8.65
N PRO A 69 11.93 -7.04 -9.66
CA PRO A 69 12.50 -7.30 -10.99
C PRO A 69 13.17 -6.05 -11.55
N GLU A 70 14.28 -6.18 -12.26
CA GLU A 70 15.02 -5.05 -12.87
C GLU A 70 14.28 -4.49 -14.08
N GLU A 71 13.66 -5.36 -14.87
CA GLU A 71 12.85 -4.99 -16.01
C GLU A 71 11.70 -4.03 -15.65
N SER A 72 11.24 -3.27 -16.63
CA SER A 72 10.08 -2.40 -16.44
C SER A 72 8.82 -3.25 -16.37
N TYR A 73 8.00 -3.02 -15.34
CA TYR A 73 6.68 -3.59 -15.22
C TYR A 73 5.71 -2.56 -14.63
N VAL A 74 4.42 -2.83 -14.81
CA VAL A 74 3.33 -2.04 -14.24
C VAL A 74 2.42 -2.96 -13.45
N ILE A 75 1.83 -2.43 -12.38
CA ILE A 75 0.72 -3.08 -11.69
C ILE A 75 -0.56 -2.33 -12.08
N PRO A 76 -1.62 -3.02 -12.53
CA PRO A 76 -2.87 -2.36 -12.90
C PRO A 76 -3.44 -1.54 -11.75
N LEU A 77 -3.75 -0.27 -12.01
CA LEU A 77 -4.40 0.61 -11.03
C LEU A 77 -5.84 0.12 -10.76
N GLY A 78 -6.33 0.33 -9.53
CA GLY A 78 -7.67 -0.08 -9.12
C GLY A 78 -7.88 -1.59 -8.98
N LYS A 79 -6.80 -2.39 -8.99
CA LYS A 79 -6.86 -3.84 -8.75
C LYS A 79 -6.19 -4.18 -7.42
N ALA A 80 -6.96 -4.83 -6.54
CA ALA A 80 -6.40 -5.47 -5.36
C ALA A 80 -5.66 -6.76 -5.73
N ARG A 81 -4.78 -7.23 -4.84
CA ARG A 81 -4.11 -8.53 -4.95
C ARG A 81 -4.40 -9.37 -3.71
N THR A 82 -4.49 -10.69 -3.90
CA THR A 82 -4.53 -11.64 -2.79
C THR A 82 -3.11 -11.98 -2.38
N VAL A 83 -2.70 -11.56 -1.18
CA VAL A 83 -1.36 -11.84 -0.64
C VAL A 83 -1.28 -13.28 -0.08
N LYS A 84 -2.36 -13.73 0.57
CA LYS A 84 -2.47 -15.06 1.16
C LYS A 84 -3.90 -15.58 0.95
N PRO A 85 -4.10 -16.77 0.37
CA PRO A 85 -5.43 -17.36 0.23
C PRO A 85 -5.95 -17.86 1.58
N GLY A 86 -7.27 -17.86 1.75
CA GLY A 86 -7.98 -18.34 2.94
C GLY A 86 -9.45 -18.57 2.63
N LYS A 87 -10.17 -19.24 3.55
CA LYS A 87 -11.58 -19.62 3.35
C LYS A 87 -12.53 -19.19 4.48
N ASP A 88 -12.01 -18.91 5.67
CA ASP A 88 -12.84 -18.68 6.87
C ASP A 88 -13.12 -17.19 7.10
N ILE A 89 -12.14 -16.32 6.82
CA ILE A 89 -12.25 -14.86 6.97
C ILE A 89 -11.42 -14.14 5.91
N THR A 90 -11.87 -12.93 5.52
CA THR A 90 -11.11 -12.03 4.64
C THR A 90 -10.51 -10.89 5.45
N LEU A 91 -9.18 -10.72 5.38
CA LEU A 91 -8.48 -9.58 5.95
C LEU A 91 -8.12 -8.58 4.85
N VAL A 92 -8.57 -7.34 4.98
CA VAL A 92 -8.31 -6.27 4.02
C VAL A 92 -7.34 -5.26 4.62
N GLY A 93 -6.12 -5.25 4.10
CA GLY A 93 -5.06 -4.33 4.54
C GLY A 93 -4.53 -3.49 3.38
N ILE A 94 -4.40 -2.18 3.61
CA ILE A 94 -3.77 -1.23 2.68
C ILE A 94 -2.44 -0.77 3.26
N SER A 95 -1.39 -0.71 2.43
CA SER A 95 -0.05 -0.27 2.83
C SER A 95 0.51 -1.04 4.03
N ARG A 96 0.93 -0.36 5.11
CA ARG A 96 1.44 -1.04 6.33
C ARG A 96 0.43 -2.04 6.92
N MET A 97 -0.87 -1.79 6.77
CA MET A 97 -1.89 -2.71 7.28
C MET A 97 -1.92 -4.03 6.51
N THR A 98 -1.41 -4.08 5.27
CA THR A 98 -1.22 -5.35 4.57
C THR A 98 -0.30 -6.29 5.36
N TRP A 99 0.78 -5.79 5.95
CA TRP A 99 1.68 -6.60 6.78
C TRP A 99 1.05 -7.03 8.10
N VAL A 100 0.33 -6.12 8.76
CA VAL A 100 -0.42 -6.44 9.99
C VAL A 100 -1.48 -7.52 9.71
N CYS A 101 -2.17 -7.45 8.58
CA CYS A 101 -3.11 -8.50 8.16
C CYS A 101 -2.40 -9.84 7.88
N THR A 102 -1.21 -9.83 7.27
CA THR A 102 -0.42 -11.05 7.04
C THR A 102 0.01 -11.69 8.36
N GLU A 103 0.54 -10.90 9.30
CA GLU A 103 0.92 -11.36 10.65
C GLU A 103 -0.29 -11.94 11.41
N ALA A 104 -1.44 -11.24 11.38
CA ALA A 104 -2.67 -11.75 11.97
C ALA A 104 -3.15 -13.05 11.32
N ALA A 105 -3.03 -13.18 9.99
CA ALA A 105 -3.37 -14.40 9.28
C ALA A 105 -2.39 -15.56 9.56
N GLU A 106 -1.16 -15.28 9.97
CA GLU A 106 -0.21 -16.29 10.45
C GLU A 106 -0.56 -16.77 11.85
N GLU A 107 -1.01 -15.86 12.72
CA GLU A 107 -1.46 -16.23 14.07
C GLU A 107 -2.73 -17.07 14.04
N LEU A 108 -3.76 -16.64 13.30
CA LEU A 108 -5.02 -17.37 13.16
C LEU A 108 -4.84 -18.79 12.60
N GLN A 109 -3.78 -19.04 11.82
CA GLN A 109 -3.49 -20.37 11.30
C GLN A 109 -2.96 -21.34 12.36
N LYS A 110 -2.46 -20.86 13.50
CA LYS A 110 -1.96 -21.70 14.59
C LYS A 110 -3.08 -22.25 15.47
N GLU A 111 -4.25 -21.61 15.45
CA GLU A 111 -5.44 -21.99 16.23
C GLU A 111 -6.29 -23.06 15.54
N VAL A 112 -5.89 -23.52 14.34
CA VAL A 112 -6.59 -24.50 13.51
C VAL A 112 -5.86 -25.83 13.47
#